data_AF-A0A0V1AQG9-F1
#
_entry.id   AF-A0A0V1AQG9-F1
#
_cell.length_a   1.000
_cell.length_b   1.000
_cell.length_c   1.000
_cell.angle_alpha   90.00
_cell.angle_beta   90.00
_cell.angle_gamma   90.00
#
_symmetry.space_group_name_H-M   'P 1'
#
loop_
_entity.id
_entity.type
_entity.pdbx_description
1 polymer ?
#
loop_
_entity_poly.entity_id
_entity_poly.type
_entity_poly.pdbx_seq_one_letter_code
_entity_poly.pdbx_strand_id
1 'polypeptide(L)'
;LRICQQPKSYSYYAKQFDNIWQCASRLLIICRAIVYKAPARNMGKALIAGVMGWQDTPDLTVSPGNVVAKPLEHVIAANVANKFIAYNNIPPDIPKVKTKSNSKGVLMMNPNAADEASWIVHTIPGFPKALRGYVFPPAEIQKGHLFICLTIKGSEIDAIAMALRIATPLIYHNDIPDTQMNSRPNLKNLVNEIYRRILVRKLKTTIKIWTTRDKTLKSDCRIFGRNIRLVTSPISVSGHPSSLESDVSQWLISDPGNKFCAVDKPYHKSQTKEPGMAVCIDDASIFTRFNEIAANLDNCT
;
A
#
# COMPACT_ATOMS: atom_id res chain seq x y z
N LEU A 1 -15.82 -11.29 -4.01
CA LEU A 1 -15.22 -11.95 -5.18
C LEU A 1 -16.00 -11.65 -6.47
N ARG A 2 -17.23 -12.16 -6.70
CA ARG A 2 -17.92 -12.08 -8.02
C ARG A 2 -18.30 -10.70 -8.58
N ILE A 3 -18.38 -9.64 -7.76
CA ILE A 3 -18.76 -8.31 -8.28
C ILE A 3 -17.58 -7.67 -9.05
N CYS A 4 -16.34 -7.93 -8.64
CA CYS A 4 -15.16 -7.31 -9.26
C CYS A 4 -14.12 -8.30 -9.80
N GLN A 5 -14.23 -9.59 -9.49
CA GLN A 5 -13.46 -10.65 -10.12
C GLN A 5 -14.30 -11.38 -11.17
N GLN A 6 -13.65 -11.85 -12.24
CA GLN A 6 -14.31 -12.63 -13.29
C GLN A 6 -15.09 -13.82 -12.69
N PRO A 7 -16.31 -14.12 -13.19
CA PRO A 7 -16.98 -15.35 -12.83
C PRO A 7 -16.17 -16.54 -13.36
N LYS A 8 -15.80 -17.48 -12.48
CA LYS A 8 -15.40 -18.82 -12.92
C LYS A 8 -16.65 -19.49 -13.50
N SER A 9 -16.54 -19.90 -14.76
CA SER A 9 -17.51 -20.58 -15.63
C SER A 9 -18.82 -19.85 -15.95
N TYR A 10 -18.97 -19.39 -17.19
CA TYR A 10 -20.13 -19.71 -18.01
C TYR A 10 -19.67 -19.93 -19.46
N SER A 11 -19.87 -21.17 -19.92
CA SER A 11 -19.79 -21.59 -21.31
C SER A 11 -21.03 -21.08 -22.06
N TYR A 12 -20.80 -20.65 -23.30
CA TYR A 12 -21.75 -20.53 -24.41
C TYR A 12 -22.87 -19.47 -24.32
N TYR A 13 -22.98 -18.70 -25.41
CA TYR A 13 -23.95 -17.65 -25.76
C TYR A 13 -23.67 -16.23 -25.26
N ALA A 14 -23.04 -15.44 -26.14
CA ALA A 14 -23.40 -14.03 -26.35
C ALA A 14 -22.99 -13.62 -27.78
N LYS A 15 -23.83 -13.99 -28.76
CA LYS A 15 -23.92 -13.24 -30.01
C LYS A 15 -24.68 -11.94 -29.70
N GLN A 16 -24.09 -10.82 -30.09
CA GLN A 16 -24.75 -9.57 -30.48
C GLN A 16 -25.48 -8.80 -29.36
N PHE A 17 -24.89 -7.68 -28.93
CA PHE A 17 -25.54 -6.37 -28.83
C PHE A 17 -24.48 -5.30 -28.55
N ASP A 18 -24.28 -4.43 -29.54
CA ASP A 18 -23.48 -3.22 -29.46
C ASP A 18 -24.17 -2.15 -28.60
N ASN A 19 -23.32 -1.31 -27.99
CA ASN A 19 -23.59 -0.04 -27.33
C ASN A 19 -24.20 -0.08 -25.92
N ILE A 20 -23.39 0.34 -24.93
CA ILE A 20 -23.66 1.45 -23.98
C ILE A 20 -22.48 1.53 -22.96
N TRP A 21 -21.77 2.68 -22.99
CA TRP A 21 -20.68 3.17 -22.10
C TRP A 21 -19.34 2.42 -22.04
N GLN A 22 -18.46 2.74 -22.99
CA GLN A 22 -17.03 2.45 -22.92
C GLN A 22 -16.30 3.44 -21.99
N CYS A 23 -15.83 2.96 -20.84
CA CYS A 23 -14.58 3.41 -20.24
C CYS A 23 -13.54 2.29 -20.37
N ALA A 24 -13.18 1.99 -21.62
CA ALA A 24 -11.90 1.43 -22.08
C ALA A 24 -12.11 0.82 -23.48
N SER A 25 -11.64 1.51 -24.52
CA SER A 25 -11.53 0.98 -25.89
C SER A 25 -10.38 -0.05 -26.03
N ARG A 26 -10.09 -0.79 -24.95
CA ARG A 26 -9.16 -1.92 -24.86
C ARG A 26 -9.73 -2.94 -23.87
N LEU A 27 -9.81 -4.21 -24.29
CA LEU A 27 -10.36 -5.38 -23.56
C LEU A 27 -9.71 -5.71 -22.18
N LEU A 28 -8.93 -4.80 -21.59
CA LEU A 28 -7.97 -5.07 -20.52
C LEU A 28 -8.40 -4.53 -19.14
N ILE A 29 -9.30 -3.54 -19.11
CA ILE A 29 -9.87 -2.94 -17.88
C ILE A 29 -11.39 -2.85 -18.07
N ILE A 30 -12.16 -3.41 -17.13
CA ILE A 30 -13.63 -3.44 -17.20
C ILE A 30 -14.19 -2.81 -15.92
N CYS A 31 -14.98 -1.75 -16.07
CA CYS A 31 -15.74 -1.18 -14.95
C CYS A 31 -16.90 -2.11 -14.60
N ARG A 32 -16.96 -2.57 -13.35
CA ARG A 32 -17.99 -3.50 -12.88
C ARG A 32 -19.08 -2.82 -12.07
N ALA A 33 -18.69 -1.88 -11.21
CA ALA A 33 -19.62 -1.16 -10.38
C ALA A 33 -19.13 0.25 -10.08
N ILE A 34 -20.05 1.21 -10.08
CA ILE A 34 -19.86 2.55 -9.54
C ILE A 34 -20.93 2.75 -8.48
N VAL A 35 -20.53 3.11 -7.27
CA VAL A 35 -21.44 3.33 -6.14
C VAL A 35 -21.29 4.76 -5.68
N TYR A 36 -22.42 5.44 -5.55
CA TYR A 36 -22.50 6.78 -5.02
C TYR A 36 -23.32 6.77 -3.72
N LYS A 37 -22.69 7.10 -2.61
CA LYS A 37 -23.36 7.32 -1.33
C LYS A 37 -23.67 8.81 -1.19
N ALA A 38 -24.93 9.17 -1.05
CA ALA A 38 -25.31 10.56 -0.79
C ALA A 38 -24.94 10.98 0.66
N PRO A 39 -24.78 12.29 0.92
CA PRO A 39 -24.65 12.82 2.28
C PRO A 39 -25.83 12.39 3.17
N ALA A 40 -25.55 12.15 4.46
CA ALA A 40 -26.54 11.78 5.48
C ALA A 40 -27.42 10.55 5.15
N ARG A 41 -26.96 9.70 4.22
CA ARG A 41 -27.60 8.42 3.87
C ARG A 41 -26.62 7.28 4.10
N ASN A 42 -27.13 6.19 4.68
CA ASN A 42 -26.38 4.95 4.82
C ASN A 42 -26.48 4.09 3.54
N MET A 43 -27.60 4.19 2.81
CA MET A 43 -27.78 3.58 1.49
C MET A 43 -27.17 4.46 0.40
N GLY A 44 -26.80 3.85 -0.72
CA GLY A 44 -26.31 4.52 -1.91
C GLY A 44 -27.08 4.12 -3.16
N LYS A 45 -26.62 4.63 -4.30
CA LYS A 45 -27.03 4.21 -5.63
C LYS A 45 -25.85 3.53 -6.31
N ALA A 46 -26.07 2.40 -6.99
CA ALA A 46 -25.05 1.69 -7.74
C ALA A 46 -25.42 1.58 -9.22
N LEU A 47 -24.45 1.85 -10.09
CA LEU A 47 -24.44 1.40 -11.48
C LEU A 47 -23.67 0.08 -11.53
N ILE A 48 -24.29 -0.98 -12.01
CA ILE A 48 -23.69 -2.32 -12.08
C ILE A 48 -23.65 -2.74 -13.55
N ALA A 49 -22.51 -3.24 -14.00
CA ALA A 49 -22.34 -3.71 -15.37
C ALA A 49 -23.37 -4.79 -15.71
N GLY A 50 -24.07 -4.63 -16.83
CA GLY A 50 -25.14 -5.53 -17.27
C GLY A 50 -26.53 -5.22 -16.68
N VAL A 51 -26.66 -4.17 -15.86
CA VAL A 51 -27.94 -3.68 -15.33
C VAL A 51 -28.20 -2.27 -15.85
N MET A 52 -29.43 -1.99 -16.30
CA MET A 52 -29.80 -0.65 -16.76
C MET A 52 -30.13 0.27 -15.59
N GLY A 53 -29.53 1.46 -15.58
CA GLY A 53 -29.85 2.53 -14.63
C GLY A 53 -29.31 2.34 -13.22
N TRP A 54 -29.57 3.35 -12.37
CA TRP A 54 -29.14 3.37 -10.98
C TRP A 54 -30.02 2.46 -10.11
N GLN A 55 -29.39 1.56 -9.37
CA GLN A 55 -30.03 0.66 -8.43
C GLN A 55 -29.82 1.12 -6.99
N ASP A 56 -30.81 0.95 -6.12
CA ASP A 56 -30.63 1.16 -4.68
C ASP A 56 -29.71 0.09 -4.09
N THR A 57 -28.81 0.49 -3.20
CA THR A 57 -27.94 -0.44 -2.49
C THR A 57 -28.48 -0.71 -1.09
N PRO A 58 -28.23 -1.91 -0.53
CA PRO A 58 -28.28 -2.11 0.91
C PRO A 58 -27.39 -1.10 1.66
N ASP A 59 -27.62 -0.98 2.97
CA ASP A 59 -26.83 -0.11 3.85
C ASP A 59 -25.32 -0.37 3.67
N LEU A 60 -24.59 0.68 3.28
CA LEU A 60 -23.15 0.62 2.99
C LEU A 60 -22.30 0.59 4.26
N THR A 61 -22.87 0.85 5.44
CA THR A 61 -22.15 0.85 6.71
C THR A 61 -22.04 -0.53 7.34
N VAL A 62 -22.78 -1.52 6.84
CA VAL A 62 -22.85 -2.89 7.39
C VAL A 62 -22.33 -3.96 6.43
N SER A 63 -21.65 -4.96 6.96
CA SER A 63 -21.13 -6.14 6.24
C SER A 63 -22.00 -7.38 6.54
N PRO A 64 -22.09 -8.42 5.67
CA PRO A 64 -21.37 -8.64 4.42
C PRO A 64 -22.18 -8.37 3.14
N GLY A 65 -23.42 -7.87 3.27
CA GLY A 65 -24.41 -7.84 2.19
C GLY A 65 -24.39 -6.65 1.22
N ASN A 66 -23.36 -5.80 1.23
CA ASN A 66 -23.36 -4.57 0.43
C ASN A 66 -22.30 -4.57 -0.70
N VAL A 67 -22.57 -3.76 -1.75
CA VAL A 67 -21.78 -3.66 -2.99
C VAL A 67 -20.36 -3.13 -2.79
N VAL A 68 -20.06 -2.51 -1.65
CA VAL A 68 -18.73 -2.02 -1.25
C VAL A 68 -17.98 -3.02 -0.36
N ALA A 69 -18.66 -3.64 0.61
CA ALA A 69 -18.08 -4.61 1.54
C ALA A 69 -17.67 -5.91 0.83
N LYS A 70 -18.50 -6.39 -0.11
CA LYS A 70 -18.27 -7.69 -0.77
C LYS A 70 -17.00 -7.74 -1.63
N PRO A 71 -16.65 -6.70 -2.41
CA PRO A 71 -15.35 -6.62 -3.08
C PRO A 71 -14.16 -6.57 -2.13
N LEU A 72 -14.35 -6.04 -0.92
CA LEU A 72 -13.29 -5.84 0.07
C LEU A 72 -13.13 -7.01 1.04
N GLU A 73 -13.85 -8.12 0.86
CA GLU A 73 -13.85 -9.24 1.82
C GLU A 73 -12.44 -9.80 2.11
N HIS A 74 -11.55 -9.77 1.11
CA HIS A 74 -10.14 -10.20 1.25
C HIS A 74 -9.18 -9.07 1.65
N VAL A 75 -9.69 -7.85 1.75
CA VAL A 75 -8.97 -6.68 2.26
C VAL A 75 -9.21 -6.54 3.75
N ILE A 76 -10.43 -6.85 4.20
CA ILE A 76 -10.84 -6.73 5.61
C ILE A 76 -10.54 -8.00 6.42
N ALA A 77 -10.33 -9.14 5.77
CA ALA A 77 -9.99 -10.41 6.38
C ALA A 77 -8.92 -11.14 5.56
N ALA A 78 -8.05 -11.88 6.24
CA ALA A 78 -6.95 -12.58 5.59
C ALA A 78 -7.44 -13.61 4.57
N ASN A 79 -6.76 -13.68 3.43
CA ASN A 79 -7.00 -14.68 2.41
C ASN A 79 -5.66 -15.22 1.87
N VAL A 80 -5.58 -16.54 1.70
CA VAL A 80 -4.35 -17.20 1.24
C VAL A 80 -4.07 -16.92 -0.24
N ALA A 81 -5.11 -16.80 -1.06
CA ALA A 81 -4.99 -16.65 -2.51
C ALA A 81 -4.96 -15.19 -2.97
N ASN A 82 -5.64 -14.26 -2.29
CA ASN A 82 -5.67 -12.87 -2.72
C ASN A 82 -4.64 -12.02 -1.97
N LYS A 83 -3.98 -11.13 -2.72
CA LYS A 83 -2.97 -10.17 -2.26
C LYS A 83 -3.32 -8.77 -2.75
N PHE A 84 -3.00 -7.73 -1.99
CA PHE A 84 -3.40 -6.37 -2.28
C PHE A 84 -2.42 -5.31 -1.77
N ILE A 85 -2.49 -4.14 -2.39
CA ILE A 85 -1.93 -2.88 -1.90
C ILE A 85 -3.10 -1.97 -1.55
N ALA A 86 -3.10 -1.40 -0.36
CA ALA A 86 -4.04 -0.36 0.04
C ALA A 86 -3.33 0.98 0.21
N TYR A 87 -3.93 2.02 -0.35
CA TYR A 87 -3.40 3.38 -0.30
C TYR A 87 -4.49 4.39 0.05
N ASN A 88 -4.17 5.35 0.90
CA ASN A 88 -5.09 6.39 1.34
C ASN A 88 -4.29 7.55 1.93
N ASN A 89 -4.64 8.79 1.60
CA ASN A 89 -3.99 9.96 2.17
C ASN A 89 -4.35 10.23 3.64
N ILE A 90 -5.47 9.68 4.10
CA ILE A 90 -5.87 9.65 5.50
C ILE A 90 -6.12 8.17 5.83
N PRO A 91 -5.08 7.37 6.10
CA PRO A 91 -5.25 5.95 6.36
C PRO A 91 -5.97 5.70 7.69
N PRO A 92 -6.63 4.54 7.84
CA PRO A 92 -7.30 4.17 9.09
C PRO A 92 -6.32 4.15 10.27
N ASP A 93 -6.75 4.67 11.41
CA ASP A 93 -6.03 4.59 12.69
C ASP A 93 -4.65 5.28 12.71
N ILE A 94 -4.32 6.10 11.71
CA ILE A 94 -3.07 6.87 11.66
C ILE A 94 -3.40 8.37 11.50
N PRO A 95 -3.42 9.14 12.61
CA PRO A 95 -3.76 10.55 12.55
C PRO A 95 -2.64 11.41 11.94
N LYS A 96 -3.02 12.54 11.34
CA LYS A 96 -2.12 13.67 10.98
C LYS A 96 -1.03 13.36 9.94
N VAL A 97 -1.26 12.43 9.01
CA VAL A 97 -0.32 12.19 7.90
C VAL A 97 -0.43 13.30 6.85
N LYS A 98 0.71 13.94 6.52
CA LYS A 98 0.80 14.91 5.42
C LYS A 98 1.21 14.19 4.14
N THR A 99 0.36 14.22 3.12
CA THR A 99 0.61 13.62 1.81
C THR A 99 0.62 14.69 0.71
N LYS A 100 1.19 14.36 -0.46
CA LYS A 100 1.11 15.19 -1.67
C LYS A 100 -0.05 14.79 -2.58
N SER A 101 -0.73 13.71 -2.23
CA SER A 101 -1.76 13.05 -3.04
C SER A 101 -3.02 12.90 -2.22
N ASN A 102 -4.18 13.03 -2.86
CA ASN A 102 -5.50 12.77 -2.27
C ASN A 102 -6.08 11.42 -2.71
N SER A 103 -5.34 10.65 -3.51
CA SER A 103 -5.76 9.37 -4.06
C SER A 103 -5.95 8.33 -2.97
N LYS A 104 -7.02 7.53 -3.10
CA LYS A 104 -7.34 6.42 -2.19
C LYS A 104 -7.85 5.23 -3.00
N GLY A 105 -7.57 4.02 -2.54
CA GLY A 105 -7.98 2.82 -3.24
C GLY A 105 -7.24 1.57 -2.79
N VAL A 106 -7.60 0.46 -3.43
CA VAL A 106 -7.03 -0.85 -3.19
C VAL A 106 -6.79 -1.55 -4.51
N LEU A 107 -5.55 -1.99 -4.74
CA LEU A 107 -5.16 -2.81 -5.90
C LEU A 107 -5.00 -4.24 -5.44
N MET A 108 -5.79 -5.18 -5.97
CA MET A 108 -5.84 -6.57 -5.55
C MET A 108 -5.49 -7.50 -6.71
N MET A 109 -4.84 -8.63 -6.42
CA MET A 109 -4.53 -9.69 -7.36
C MET A 109 -4.44 -11.05 -6.69
N ASN A 110 -4.72 -12.10 -7.45
CA ASN A 110 -4.34 -13.46 -7.12
C ASN A 110 -3.00 -13.79 -7.79
N PRO A 111 -1.91 -14.03 -7.05
CA PRO A 111 -0.61 -14.33 -7.65
C PRO A 111 -0.57 -15.70 -8.34
N ASN A 112 -1.56 -16.57 -8.07
CA ASN A 112 -1.67 -17.91 -8.64
C ASN A 112 -2.54 -17.95 -9.91
N ALA A 113 -3.15 -16.83 -10.30
CA ALA A 113 -4.03 -16.75 -11.47
C ALA A 113 -3.69 -15.51 -12.31
N ALA A 114 -3.40 -15.73 -13.60
CA ALA A 114 -2.87 -14.69 -14.48
C ALA A 114 -3.83 -13.50 -14.70
N ASP A 115 -5.15 -13.74 -14.70
CA ASP A 115 -6.18 -12.74 -15.03
C ASP A 115 -7.17 -12.47 -13.88
N GLU A 116 -6.76 -12.73 -12.64
CA GLU A 116 -7.57 -12.43 -11.46
C GLU A 116 -6.99 -11.22 -10.72
N ALA A 117 -7.31 -10.03 -11.21
CA ALA A 117 -6.96 -8.78 -10.55
C ALA A 117 -8.11 -7.76 -10.59
N SER A 118 -8.10 -6.87 -9.60
CA SER A 118 -9.13 -5.83 -9.47
C SER A 118 -8.55 -4.59 -8.83
N TRP A 119 -9.09 -3.45 -9.22
CA TRP A 119 -8.68 -2.16 -8.69
C TRP A 119 -9.91 -1.39 -8.22
N ILE A 120 -9.85 -0.97 -6.96
CA ILE A 120 -10.88 -0.22 -6.29
C ILE A 120 -10.37 1.20 -6.08
N VAL A 121 -11.16 2.18 -6.47
CA VAL A 121 -10.91 3.60 -6.21
C VAL A 121 -12.04 4.16 -5.38
N HIS A 122 -11.74 4.92 -4.33
CA HIS A 122 -12.76 5.52 -3.48
C HIS A 122 -12.36 6.89 -2.95
N THR A 123 -13.33 7.61 -2.37
CA THR A 123 -13.09 8.94 -1.78
C THR A 123 -13.07 8.94 -0.24
N ILE A 124 -13.35 7.81 0.39
CA ILE A 124 -13.55 7.68 1.85
C ILE A 124 -12.21 7.73 2.63
N PRO A 125 -11.96 8.73 3.49
CA PRO A 125 -10.81 8.74 4.40
C PRO A 125 -11.00 7.73 5.54
N GLY A 126 -9.92 7.20 6.09
CA GLY A 126 -9.95 6.22 7.18
C GLY A 126 -10.45 4.83 6.77
N PHE A 127 -10.41 4.50 5.48
CA PHE A 127 -11.00 3.29 4.91
C PHE A 127 -10.14 2.73 3.76
N PRO A 128 -10.16 1.40 3.51
CA PRO A 128 -10.62 0.33 4.40
C PRO A 128 -9.60 -0.03 5.48
N LYS A 129 -10.05 -0.63 6.59
CA LYS A 129 -9.15 -1.19 7.62
C LYS A 129 -8.58 -2.53 7.14
N ALA A 130 -7.34 -2.51 6.67
CA ALA A 130 -6.67 -3.71 6.16
C ALA A 130 -6.58 -4.79 7.25
N LEU A 131 -7.16 -5.96 6.99
CA LEU A 131 -7.18 -7.16 7.84
C LEU A 131 -7.81 -6.98 9.23
N ARG A 132 -8.62 -5.94 9.44
CA ARG A 132 -9.24 -5.63 10.75
C ARG A 132 -10.77 -5.51 10.70
N GLY A 133 -11.40 -6.23 9.77
CA GLY A 133 -12.85 -6.22 9.61
C GLY A 133 -13.39 -4.99 8.88
N TYR A 134 -14.68 -5.04 8.57
CA TYR A 134 -15.37 -3.96 7.86
C TYR A 134 -15.86 -2.92 8.86
N VAL A 135 -15.37 -1.69 8.73
CA VAL A 135 -15.87 -0.54 9.49
C VAL A 135 -15.96 0.64 8.53
N PHE A 136 -17.17 1.09 8.26
CA PHE A 136 -17.38 2.36 7.56
C PHE A 136 -17.14 3.51 8.57
N PRO A 137 -16.28 4.49 8.27
CA PRO A 137 -15.96 5.55 9.23
C PRO A 137 -17.21 6.37 9.60
N PRO A 138 -17.59 6.46 10.89
CA PRO A 138 -18.81 7.18 11.30
C PRO A 138 -18.81 8.66 10.89
N ALA A 139 -17.64 9.30 10.91
CA ALA A 139 -17.46 10.70 10.48
C ALA A 139 -17.77 10.94 9.00
N GLU A 140 -17.81 9.88 8.20
CA GLU A 140 -18.01 9.93 6.75
C GLU A 140 -19.45 9.58 6.35
N ILE A 141 -20.32 9.22 7.30
CA ILE A 141 -21.76 8.99 7.06
C ILE A 141 -22.45 10.28 6.60
N GLN A 142 -22.08 11.40 7.19
CA GLN A 142 -22.66 12.71 6.87
C GLN A 142 -22.20 13.27 5.51
N LYS A 143 -21.23 12.63 4.84
CA LYS A 143 -20.64 13.10 3.58
C LYS A 143 -20.99 12.20 2.41
N GLY A 144 -20.89 12.77 1.21
CA GLY A 144 -21.06 12.04 -0.03
C GLY A 144 -19.76 11.33 -0.44
N HIS A 145 -19.86 10.08 -0.89
CA HIS A 145 -18.69 9.29 -1.30
C HIS A 145 -18.93 8.52 -2.58
N LEU A 146 -17.85 8.36 -3.35
CA LEU A 146 -17.82 7.58 -4.57
C LEU A 146 -16.93 6.35 -4.36
N PHE A 147 -17.36 5.23 -4.93
CA PHE A 147 -16.62 3.99 -4.98
C PHE A 147 -16.70 3.41 -6.40
N ILE A 148 -15.55 3.07 -6.98
CA ILE A 148 -15.45 2.50 -8.32
C ILE A 148 -14.74 1.16 -8.18
N CYS A 149 -15.32 0.13 -8.79
CA CYS A 149 -14.73 -1.19 -8.84
C CYS A 149 -14.42 -1.60 -10.28
N LEU A 150 -13.16 -1.90 -10.54
CA LEU A 150 -12.63 -2.29 -11.85
C LEU A 150 -12.11 -3.72 -11.78
N THR A 151 -12.45 -4.55 -12.76
CA THR A 151 -11.71 -5.78 -13.07
C THR A 151 -10.57 -5.42 -14.00
N ILE A 152 -9.36 -5.91 -13.71
CA ILE A 152 -8.16 -5.65 -14.53
C ILE A 152 -7.49 -6.98 -14.85
N LYS A 153 -6.86 -7.06 -16.03
CA LYS A 153 -5.96 -8.18 -16.34
C LYS A 153 -4.65 -8.05 -15.57
N GLY A 154 -3.98 -9.17 -15.31
CA GLY A 154 -2.69 -9.16 -14.60
C GLY A 154 -1.62 -8.34 -15.32
N SER A 155 -1.67 -8.26 -16.65
CA SER A 155 -0.77 -7.46 -17.48
C SER A 155 -0.82 -5.96 -17.17
N GLU A 156 -1.98 -5.45 -16.74
CA GLU A 156 -2.19 -4.01 -16.53
C GLU A 156 -1.66 -3.52 -15.18
N ILE A 157 -1.31 -4.44 -14.27
CA ILE A 157 -0.90 -4.08 -12.92
C ILE A 157 0.35 -3.20 -12.92
N ASP A 158 1.32 -3.46 -13.79
CA ASP A 158 2.55 -2.66 -13.84
C ASP A 158 2.28 -1.25 -14.39
N ALA A 159 1.38 -1.12 -15.37
CA ALA A 159 0.94 0.17 -15.89
C ALA A 159 0.17 0.99 -14.83
N ILE A 160 -0.73 0.35 -14.09
CA ILE A 160 -1.45 0.99 -12.96
C ILE A 160 -0.45 1.40 -11.88
N ALA A 161 0.53 0.54 -11.56
CA ALA A 161 1.57 0.88 -10.60
C ALA A 161 2.38 2.10 -11.04
N MET A 162 2.68 2.25 -12.33
CA MET A 162 3.33 3.45 -12.87
C MET A 162 2.48 4.71 -12.65
N ALA A 163 1.17 4.64 -12.93
CA ALA A 163 0.26 5.76 -12.68
C ALA A 163 0.19 6.13 -11.19
N LEU A 164 0.12 5.12 -10.31
CA LEU A 164 0.17 5.32 -8.86
C LEU A 164 1.50 5.94 -8.42
N ARG A 165 2.64 5.58 -9.02
CA ARG A 165 3.93 6.21 -8.70
C ARG A 165 3.91 7.71 -8.97
N ILE A 166 3.35 8.12 -10.10
CA ILE A 166 3.17 9.53 -10.50
C ILE A 166 2.21 10.24 -9.55
N ALA A 167 1.08 9.61 -9.21
CA ALA A 167 0.10 10.16 -8.28
C ALA A 167 0.65 10.29 -6.85
N THR A 168 1.70 9.53 -6.50
CA THR A 168 2.38 9.54 -5.21
C THR A 168 1.49 9.29 -3.97
N PRO A 169 0.57 8.30 -3.99
CA PRO A 169 -0.30 8.05 -2.85
C PRO A 169 0.50 7.48 -1.66
N LEU A 170 -0.08 7.59 -0.47
CA LEU A 170 0.44 6.94 0.73
C LEU A 170 -0.07 5.50 0.77
N ILE A 171 0.83 4.55 0.66
CA ILE A 171 0.55 3.12 0.83
C ILE A 171 0.65 2.79 2.32
N TYR A 172 -0.39 2.17 2.87
CA TYR A 172 -0.46 1.80 4.29
C TYR A 172 -0.61 0.30 4.51
N HIS A 173 -0.84 -0.47 3.44
CA HIS A 173 -0.79 -1.93 3.45
C HIS A 173 -0.33 -2.43 2.07
N ASN A 174 0.42 -3.53 2.07
CA ASN A 174 0.81 -4.29 0.89
C ASN A 174 0.88 -5.75 1.35
N ASP A 175 0.56 -6.74 0.54
CA ASP A 175 0.94 -8.11 0.85
C ASP A 175 1.39 -8.92 -0.38
N ILE A 176 1.62 -8.24 -1.50
CA ILE A 176 2.05 -8.83 -2.78
C ILE A 176 3.41 -9.54 -2.63
N PRO A 177 3.55 -10.81 -3.04
CA PRO A 177 4.80 -11.57 -2.89
C PRO A 177 5.91 -11.05 -3.81
N ASP A 178 7.17 -11.25 -3.41
CA ASP A 178 8.34 -10.75 -4.13
C ASP A 178 8.45 -11.28 -5.56
N THR A 179 7.93 -12.47 -5.83
CA THR A 179 7.87 -13.03 -7.19
C THR A 179 7.08 -12.15 -8.15
N GLN A 180 5.94 -11.61 -7.71
CA GLN A 180 5.12 -10.67 -8.47
C GLN A 180 5.74 -9.27 -8.54
N MET A 181 6.49 -8.88 -7.51
CA MET A 181 7.20 -7.59 -7.48
C MET A 181 8.40 -7.61 -8.44
N ASN A 182 9.18 -8.69 -8.45
CA ASN A 182 10.37 -8.79 -9.28
C ASN A 182 10.04 -8.90 -10.77
N SER A 183 8.87 -9.43 -11.13
CA SER A 183 8.39 -9.44 -12.51
C SER A 183 7.80 -8.10 -12.97
N ARG A 184 7.55 -7.15 -12.05
CA ARG A 184 6.84 -5.88 -12.32
C ARG A 184 7.61 -4.68 -11.75
N PRO A 185 8.50 -4.05 -12.54
CA PRO A 185 9.44 -3.07 -12.04
C PRO A 185 8.75 -1.82 -11.46
N ASN A 186 7.63 -1.37 -12.03
CA ASN A 186 6.91 -0.23 -11.48
C ASN A 186 6.18 -0.57 -10.19
N LEU A 187 5.63 -1.78 -10.10
CA LEU A 187 5.03 -2.27 -8.85
C LEU A 187 6.07 -2.35 -7.73
N LYS A 188 7.25 -2.91 -8.02
CA LYS A 188 8.38 -2.96 -7.09
C LYS A 188 8.80 -1.58 -6.60
N ASN A 189 8.98 -0.64 -7.52
CA ASN A 189 9.40 0.71 -7.16
C ASN A 189 8.32 1.45 -6.36
N LEU A 190 7.04 1.27 -6.67
CA LEU A 190 5.92 1.88 -5.94
C LEU A 190 5.97 1.54 -4.44
N VAL A 191 6.23 0.28 -4.10
CA VAL A 191 6.27 -0.19 -2.70
C VAL A 191 7.60 0.16 -2.02
N ASN A 192 8.73 0.03 -2.71
CA ASN A 192 10.06 0.35 -2.13
C ASN A 192 10.21 1.83 -1.76
N GLU A 193 9.42 2.72 -2.35
CA GLU A 193 9.46 4.14 -2.04
C GLU A 193 8.98 4.50 -0.62
N ILE A 194 8.48 3.55 0.21
CA ILE A 194 7.97 3.83 1.57
C ILE A 194 9.07 4.33 2.54
N TYR A 195 10.18 3.59 2.73
CA TYR A 195 11.29 4.05 3.58
C TYR A 195 11.95 5.33 3.05
N ARG A 196 12.06 5.44 1.72
CA ARG A 196 12.60 6.62 1.01
C ARG A 196 11.68 7.84 1.11
N ARG A 197 10.35 7.67 1.18
CA ARG A 197 9.39 8.78 1.24
C ARG A 197 8.99 9.17 2.66
N ILE A 198 8.99 8.25 3.62
CA ILE A 198 8.59 8.56 4.99
C ILE A 198 9.78 9.04 5.81
N LEU A 199 10.90 8.32 5.84
CA LEU A 199 12.02 8.64 6.73
C LEU A 199 12.97 9.68 6.11
N VAL A 200 13.43 9.47 4.87
CA VAL A 200 14.36 10.40 4.20
C VAL A 200 13.72 11.76 3.89
N ARG A 201 12.42 11.83 3.54
CA ARG A 201 11.74 13.13 3.32
C ARG A 201 11.42 13.88 4.62
N LYS A 202 11.17 13.17 5.73
CA LYS A 202 10.91 13.82 7.03
C LYS A 202 12.20 14.32 7.67
N LEU A 203 13.24 13.51 7.65
CA LEU A 203 14.55 13.86 8.20
C LEU A 203 15.31 14.83 7.28
N LYS A 204 15.03 14.81 5.97
CA LYS A 204 15.65 15.68 4.93
C LYS A 204 17.18 15.56 4.80
N THR A 205 17.80 14.59 5.47
CA THR A 205 19.25 14.32 5.52
C THR A 205 19.56 12.93 4.95
N THR A 206 20.85 12.57 4.85
CA THR A 206 21.24 11.16 4.74
C THR A 206 20.87 10.45 6.04
N ILE A 207 20.57 9.16 5.95
CA ILE A 207 20.29 8.32 7.13
C ILE A 207 21.19 7.08 7.10
N LYS A 208 21.70 6.70 8.27
CA LYS A 208 22.38 5.42 8.50
C LYS A 208 21.41 4.48 9.20
N ILE A 209 21.27 3.24 8.73
CA ILE A 209 20.24 2.31 9.20
C ILE A 209 20.86 0.99 9.65
N TRP A 210 20.61 0.61 10.90
CA TRP A 210 20.82 -0.74 11.44
C TRP A 210 19.50 -1.49 11.50
N THR A 211 19.48 -2.68 10.93
CA THR A 211 18.28 -3.49 10.76
C THR A 211 18.68 -4.83 10.19
N THR A 212 18.00 -5.90 10.58
CA THR A 212 18.05 -7.18 9.86
C THR A 212 17.67 -6.94 8.40
N ARG A 213 18.21 -7.73 7.46
CA ARG A 213 17.93 -7.58 6.02
C ARG A 213 17.87 -8.92 5.29
N ASP A 214 17.06 -8.95 4.23
CA ASP A 214 17.25 -9.89 3.12
C ASP A 214 18.44 -9.41 2.27
N LYS A 215 19.28 -10.31 1.74
CA LYS A 215 20.48 -10.02 0.90
C LYS A 215 20.23 -9.18 -0.37
N THR A 216 19.01 -8.68 -0.56
CA THR A 216 18.50 -8.06 -1.78
C THR A 216 18.31 -6.54 -1.69
N LEU A 217 18.49 -5.93 -0.52
CA LEU A 217 18.45 -4.48 -0.31
C LEU A 217 19.88 -3.97 -0.03
N LYS A 218 20.26 -2.87 -0.70
CA LYS A 218 21.60 -2.26 -0.64
C LYS A 218 21.50 -0.78 -0.29
N SER A 219 22.63 -0.17 0.09
CA SER A 219 22.74 1.29 0.23
C SER A 219 22.31 1.97 -1.07
N ASP A 220 21.44 2.97 -0.96
CA ASP A 220 20.90 3.74 -2.09
C ASP A 220 21.41 5.17 -1.98
N CYS A 221 22.33 5.54 -2.88
CA CYS A 221 23.00 6.83 -2.88
C CYS A 221 22.60 7.70 -4.08
N ARG A 222 21.43 7.45 -4.66
CA ARG A 222 20.97 8.13 -5.88
C ARG A 222 20.54 9.59 -5.65
N ILE A 223 20.44 10.06 -4.40
CA ILE A 223 20.01 11.44 -4.09
C ILE A 223 21.13 12.20 -3.38
N PHE A 224 21.66 13.21 -4.04
CA PHE A 224 22.66 14.11 -3.46
C PHE A 224 22.17 14.69 -2.12
N GLY A 225 22.94 14.44 -1.04
CA GLY A 225 22.65 14.90 0.32
C GLY A 225 21.54 14.15 1.08
N ARG A 226 20.89 13.12 0.50
CA ARG A 226 19.77 12.38 1.12
C ARG A 226 19.84 10.89 0.82
N ASN A 227 20.96 10.29 1.19
CA ASN A 227 21.23 8.88 0.92
C ASN A 227 20.62 7.97 1.99
N ILE A 228 20.38 6.71 1.62
CA ILE A 228 20.11 5.63 2.56
C ILE A 228 21.39 4.82 2.65
N ARG A 229 22.09 4.94 3.77
CA ARG A 229 23.31 4.18 4.04
C ARG A 229 23.01 3.09 5.04
N LEU A 230 23.45 1.91 4.72
CA LEU A 230 23.15 0.70 5.45
C LEU A 230 24.36 0.35 6.33
N VAL A 231 24.17 0.19 7.65
CA VAL A 231 25.25 -0.21 8.59
C VAL A 231 25.63 -1.67 8.36
N THR A 232 26.92 -1.98 8.32
CA THR A 232 27.43 -3.35 8.08
C THR A 232 27.58 -4.11 9.39
N SER A 233 27.29 -5.42 9.34
CA SER A 233 27.66 -6.37 10.41
C SER A 233 29.17 -6.65 10.42
N PRO A 234 29.80 -6.89 11.58
CA PRO A 234 29.27 -6.74 12.94
C PRO A 234 29.35 -5.30 13.46
N ILE A 235 28.57 -4.99 14.50
CA ILE A 235 28.70 -3.77 15.30
C ILE A 235 29.18 -4.10 16.71
N SER A 236 29.68 -3.10 17.45
CA SER A 236 30.03 -3.24 18.86
C SER A 236 29.32 -2.18 19.69
N VAL A 237 28.47 -2.62 20.62
CA VAL A 237 27.73 -1.76 21.54
C VAL A 237 28.50 -1.73 22.86
N SER A 238 29.32 -0.69 23.06
CA SER A 238 30.15 -0.55 24.27
C SER A 238 30.99 -1.81 24.57
N GLY A 239 31.66 -2.34 23.53
CA GLY A 239 32.50 -3.55 23.65
C GLY A 239 31.75 -4.87 23.52
N HIS A 240 30.41 -4.87 23.47
CA HIS A 240 29.61 -6.07 23.25
C HIS A 240 29.34 -6.25 21.74
N PRO A 241 29.89 -7.29 21.11
CA PRO A 241 29.68 -7.52 19.68
C PRO A 241 28.23 -7.93 19.40
N SER A 242 27.67 -7.43 18.31
CA SER A 242 26.35 -7.78 17.80
C SER A 242 26.41 -7.98 16.28
N SER A 243 25.61 -8.91 15.75
CA SER A 243 25.57 -9.22 14.33
C SER A 243 24.15 -9.16 13.79
N LEU A 244 24.00 -8.92 12.48
CA LEU A 244 22.68 -8.85 11.85
C LEU A 244 21.85 -10.14 11.99
N GLU A 245 22.49 -11.29 12.21
CA GLU A 245 21.82 -12.58 12.40
C GLU A 245 21.33 -12.79 13.83
N SER A 246 21.97 -12.11 14.80
CA SER A 246 21.69 -12.26 16.23
C SER A 246 20.97 -11.05 16.84
N ASP A 247 20.86 -9.94 16.10
CA ASP A 247 20.27 -8.68 16.55
C ASP A 247 18.95 -8.37 15.84
N VAL A 248 17.86 -8.37 16.60
CA VAL A 248 16.52 -8.03 16.08
C VAL A 248 16.20 -6.53 16.18
N SER A 249 17.07 -5.74 16.79
CA SER A 249 16.87 -4.30 16.96
C SER A 249 16.96 -3.56 15.63
N GLN A 250 16.17 -2.49 15.52
CA GLN A 250 16.10 -1.70 14.30
C GLN A 250 16.10 -0.23 14.67
N TRP A 251 17.07 0.49 14.13
CA TRP A 251 17.24 1.89 14.43
C TRP A 251 17.94 2.61 13.28
N LEU A 252 17.82 3.93 13.26
CA LEU A 252 18.49 4.79 12.30
C LEU A 252 18.96 6.08 12.96
N ILE A 253 19.94 6.69 12.32
CA ILE A 253 20.46 8.00 12.70
C ILE A 253 20.57 8.92 11.48
N SER A 254 20.42 10.23 11.69
CA SER A 254 20.61 11.25 10.65
C SER A 254 22.09 11.54 10.41
N ASP A 255 22.50 11.74 9.16
CA ASP A 255 23.86 12.13 8.77
C ASP A 255 23.80 13.25 7.70
N PRO A 256 24.30 14.46 7.97
CA PRO A 256 24.62 15.03 9.27
C PRO A 256 23.34 15.29 10.10
N GLY A 257 23.42 15.30 11.43
CA GLY A 257 22.31 15.68 12.32
C GLY A 257 22.40 15.05 13.71
N ASN A 258 21.40 15.30 14.58
CA ASN A 258 21.37 14.86 15.99
C ASN A 258 20.19 13.92 16.30
N LYS A 259 19.64 13.25 15.28
CA LYS A 259 18.43 12.45 15.41
C LYS A 259 18.77 10.98 15.46
N PHE A 260 18.28 10.31 16.49
CA PHE A 260 18.20 8.87 16.61
C PHE A 260 16.73 8.46 16.49
N CYS A 261 16.43 7.41 15.74
CA CYS A 261 15.09 6.84 15.72
C CYS A 261 15.14 5.33 15.93
N ALA A 262 14.33 4.84 16.87
CA ALA A 262 13.98 3.44 16.96
C ALA A 262 12.83 3.14 15.99
N VAL A 263 12.93 2.03 15.26
CA VAL A 263 11.93 1.58 14.28
C VAL A 263 11.45 0.21 14.73
N ASP A 264 10.16 -0.06 14.60
CA ASP A 264 9.55 -1.33 15.01
C ASP A 264 9.53 -2.40 13.89
N LYS A 265 9.87 -2.01 12.66
CA LYS A 265 9.90 -2.89 11.48
C LYS A 265 11.26 -2.89 10.77
N PRO A 266 11.77 -4.08 10.41
CA PRO A 266 13.07 -4.16 9.78
C PRO A 266 12.96 -3.77 8.31
N TYR A 267 14.07 -3.26 7.76
CA TYR A 267 14.23 -2.87 6.36
C TYR A 267 14.30 -4.10 5.45
N HIS A 268 13.17 -4.79 5.34
CA HIS A 268 12.94 -5.94 4.48
C HIS A 268 11.89 -5.57 3.44
N LYS A 269 11.98 -6.19 2.26
CA LYS A 269 10.96 -5.99 1.21
C LYS A 269 9.61 -6.54 1.64
N SER A 270 9.62 -7.66 2.37
CA SER A 270 8.46 -8.30 2.97
C SER A 270 7.78 -7.46 4.06
N GLN A 271 8.48 -6.51 4.69
CA GLN A 271 7.96 -5.70 5.81
C GLN A 271 7.35 -4.36 5.36
N THR A 272 7.34 -4.07 4.06
CA THR A 272 6.54 -2.97 3.45
C THR A 272 5.03 -3.18 3.57
N LYS A 273 4.63 -4.29 4.20
CA LYS A 273 3.32 -4.90 4.22
C LYS A 273 2.51 -4.62 5.49
N GLU A 274 3.21 -4.24 6.56
CA GLU A 274 2.64 -3.99 7.88
C GLU A 274 2.84 -2.52 8.27
N PRO A 275 1.92 -1.91 9.05
CA PRO A 275 2.15 -0.59 9.60
C PRO A 275 3.41 -0.61 10.47
N GLY A 276 4.30 0.36 10.24
CA GLY A 276 5.52 0.56 11.02
C GLY A 276 5.49 1.92 11.71
N MET A 277 5.99 1.94 12.94
CA MET A 277 6.20 3.09 13.80
C MET A 277 7.69 3.41 13.90
N ALA A 278 8.02 4.69 13.88
CA ALA A 278 9.33 5.17 14.25
C ALA A 278 9.20 6.20 15.37
N VAL A 279 9.93 6.01 16.46
CA VAL A 279 10.07 6.99 17.53
C VAL A 279 11.42 7.66 17.35
N CYS A 280 11.41 8.97 17.12
CA CYS A 280 12.62 9.75 16.90
C CYS A 280 12.89 10.68 18.08
N ILE A 281 14.15 10.69 18.53
CA ILE A 281 14.70 11.51 19.59
C ILE A 281 15.71 12.47 18.97
N ASP A 282 15.63 13.74 19.32
CA ASP A 282 16.55 14.80 18.90
C ASP A 282 17.51 15.11 20.05
N ASP A 283 18.57 14.32 20.18
CA ASP A 283 19.54 14.44 21.27
C ASP A 283 20.95 14.10 20.76
N ALA A 284 21.85 15.08 20.88
CA ALA A 284 23.21 14.96 20.36
C ALA A 284 24.05 13.92 21.12
N SER A 285 23.79 13.70 22.40
CA SER A 285 24.53 12.72 23.20
C SER A 285 24.17 11.29 22.79
N ILE A 286 22.88 11.01 22.59
CA ILE A 286 22.39 9.71 22.11
C ILE A 286 22.86 9.48 20.68
N PHE A 287 22.72 10.49 19.81
CA PHE A 287 23.17 10.41 18.43
C PHE A 287 24.66 10.03 18.33
N THR A 288 25.53 10.69 19.09
CA THR A 288 26.98 10.43 19.06
C THR A 288 27.30 8.96 19.35
N ARG A 289 26.66 8.38 20.37
CA ARG A 289 26.86 6.96 20.73
C ARG A 289 26.44 6.01 19.60
N PHE A 290 25.29 6.25 19.00
CA PHE A 290 24.83 5.41 17.87
C PHE A 290 25.61 5.65 16.58
N ASN A 291 26.17 6.85 16.40
CA ASN A 291 27.02 7.16 15.26
C ASN A 291 28.40 6.49 15.36
N GLU A 292 28.95 6.37 16.58
CA GLU A 292 30.15 5.56 16.86
C GLU A 292 29.90 4.08 16.51
N ILE A 293 28.73 3.54 16.86
CA ILE A 293 28.32 2.17 16.53
C ILE A 293 28.17 2.00 15.00
N ALA A 294 27.61 2.99 14.30
CA ALA A 294 27.39 3.01 12.85
C ALA A 294 28.65 3.40 12.04
N ALA A 295 29.83 2.93 12.45
CA ALA A 295 31.11 3.29 11.84
C ALA A 295 31.27 2.75 10.41
N ASN A 296 30.79 1.52 10.16
CA ASN A 296 30.99 0.83 8.89
C ASN A 296 29.67 0.77 8.10
N LEU A 297 29.73 1.09 6.81
CA LEU A 297 28.56 1.22 5.94
C LEU A 297 28.75 0.43 4.65
N ASP A 298 27.66 -0.16 4.15
CA ASP A 298 27.64 -0.86 2.87
C ASP A 298 27.90 0.12 1.72
N ASN A 299 28.64 -0.37 0.72
CA ASN A 299 28.89 0.37 -0.51
C ASN A 299 27.58 0.76 -1.22
N CYS A 300 27.56 2.00 -1.71
CA CYS A 300 26.47 2.53 -2.52
C CYS A 300 26.30 1.73 -3.82
N THR A 301 25.04 1.54 -4.24
CA THR A 301 24.68 1.01 -5.56
C THR A 301 23.69 1.90 -6.30
#